data_AF-A0A2V1C015-F1
#
_entry.id   AF-A0A2V1C015-F1
#
_cell.length_a   1.000
_cell.length_b   1.000
_cell.length_c   1.000
_cell.angle_alpha   90.00
_cell.angle_beta   90.00
_cell.angle_gamma   90.00
#
_symmetry.space_group_name_H-M   'P 1'
#
loop_
_entity.id
_entity.type
_entity.pdbx_description
1 polymer ?
#
loop_
_entity_poly.entity_id
_entity_poly.type
_entity_poly.pdbx_seq_one_letter_code
_entity_poly.pdbx_strand_id
1 'polypeptide(L)'
;MSKGRTPVDFSTIPTHDFETPKIVPMNGTAGEQWEFDGVSGDELSGFIFGFYRDPNYSLLGSGNLRMYVEIAFADGERFVQINYPTESTIESCPGIGTRGTWKGDGYHYRWTVSPNMDYASIDWDTPKAKGSVTLRSVAPPRYADGSIWPLTTASLLTVPHFYWVEPIPVAEATFEAVIEGKPLSWSGIGGHERLWGAFNWLTCLDALTFVRLRAGPFALAMWEFESWREMGLQVPSVFLAQDGHKIFSSRLTEPSETEDFFTWRKLYDNSGNTLSDKATGFVLRLVSPKQGKQWIFNVSHKNVYFEVFPWRRRTGVTETLKLPVRSLILKRNYVE
;
A
#
# COMPACT_ATOMS: atom_id res chain seq x y z
N MET A 1 -22.51 24.08 -13.83
CA MET A 1 -22.49 23.00 -12.81
C MET A 1 -22.36 23.66 -11.45
N SER A 2 -23.39 23.54 -10.60
CA SER A 2 -23.39 24.13 -9.26
C SER A 2 -22.27 23.53 -8.42
N LYS A 3 -21.31 24.36 -8.00
CA LYS A 3 -20.37 24.04 -6.92
C LYS A 3 -21.17 23.95 -5.61
N GLY A 4 -21.74 22.79 -5.34
CA GLY A 4 -22.39 22.46 -4.07
C GLY A 4 -21.43 21.63 -3.19
N ARG A 5 -21.41 21.92 -1.89
CA ARG A 5 -20.77 21.07 -0.88
C ARG A 5 -21.68 19.86 -0.61
N THR A 6 -21.84 18.99 -1.59
CA THR A 6 -22.59 17.74 -1.39
C THR A 6 -21.68 16.77 -0.63
N PRO A 7 -22.13 16.17 0.49
CA PRO A 7 -21.38 15.13 1.17
C PRO A 7 -20.98 14.00 0.21
N VAL A 8 -19.79 13.46 0.44
CA VAL A 8 -19.33 12.27 -0.27
C VAL A 8 -19.86 11.07 0.48
N ASP A 9 -20.83 10.38 -0.09
CA ASP A 9 -21.27 9.10 0.44
C ASP A 9 -20.41 7.98 -0.17
N PHE A 10 -19.74 7.23 0.68
CA PHE A 10 -19.12 5.96 0.31
C PHE A 10 -19.53 4.91 1.33
N SER A 11 -19.60 3.65 0.89
CA SER A 11 -20.01 2.57 1.76
C SER A 11 -19.03 2.36 2.90
N THR A 12 -19.55 2.36 4.12
CA THR A 12 -18.84 1.98 5.35
C THR A 12 -19.22 0.59 5.83
N ILE A 13 -19.90 -0.21 4.98
CA ILE A 13 -20.32 -1.57 5.31
C ILE A 13 -19.11 -2.51 5.19
N PRO A 14 -18.62 -3.10 6.28
CA PRO A 14 -17.36 -3.84 6.26
C PRO A 14 -17.38 -5.10 5.39
N THR A 15 -18.55 -5.71 5.19
CA THR A 15 -18.69 -6.95 4.41
C THR A 15 -18.78 -6.73 2.90
N HIS A 16 -18.83 -5.48 2.44
CA HIS A 16 -18.77 -5.21 1.00
C HIS A 16 -17.39 -5.59 0.46
N ASP A 17 -17.36 -6.14 -0.76
CA ASP A 17 -16.12 -6.50 -1.46
C ASP A 17 -15.19 -5.28 -1.51
N PHE A 18 -13.95 -5.42 -1.02
CA PHE A 18 -12.95 -4.35 -1.01
C PHE A 18 -12.71 -3.79 -2.41
N GLU A 19 -12.74 -4.63 -3.43
CA GLU A 19 -12.37 -4.27 -4.80
C GLU A 19 -13.41 -3.40 -5.51
N THR A 20 -14.63 -3.36 -4.98
CA THR A 20 -15.69 -2.54 -5.57
C THR A 20 -15.45 -1.05 -5.36
N PRO A 21 -15.82 -0.20 -6.34
CA PRO A 21 -15.87 1.23 -6.17
C PRO A 21 -16.63 1.65 -4.92
N LYS A 22 -16.03 2.51 -4.11
CA LYS A 22 -16.68 3.07 -2.92
C LYS A 22 -17.30 4.43 -3.22
N ILE A 23 -16.79 5.14 -4.21
CA ILE A 23 -17.22 6.50 -4.57
C ILE A 23 -18.00 6.46 -5.89
N VAL A 24 -19.34 6.47 -5.79
CA VAL A 24 -20.24 6.44 -6.94
C VAL A 24 -21.42 7.41 -6.73
N PRO A 25 -21.56 8.49 -7.53
CA PRO A 25 -20.63 8.97 -8.55
C PRO A 25 -19.38 9.64 -7.95
N MET A 26 -18.30 9.75 -8.75
CA MET A 26 -17.12 10.54 -8.36
C MET A 26 -17.45 12.03 -8.23
N ASN A 27 -16.80 12.71 -7.28
CA ASN A 27 -16.88 14.15 -7.09
C ASN A 27 -15.49 14.79 -7.03
N GLY A 28 -15.42 16.11 -6.92
CA GLY A 28 -14.15 16.85 -7.02
C GLY A 28 -13.21 16.73 -5.83
N THR A 29 -13.56 16.04 -4.74
CA THR A 29 -12.72 15.95 -3.52
C THR A 29 -12.38 14.52 -3.11
N ALA A 30 -13.20 13.55 -3.49
CA ALA A 30 -13.03 12.16 -3.10
C ALA A 30 -12.16 11.40 -4.10
N GLY A 31 -11.31 10.52 -3.58
CA GLY A 31 -10.43 9.69 -4.38
C GLY A 31 -10.45 8.25 -3.91
N GLU A 32 -10.27 7.32 -4.85
CA GLU A 32 -10.05 5.91 -4.56
C GLU A 32 -8.94 5.33 -5.43
N GLN A 33 -8.25 4.34 -4.87
CA GLN A 33 -7.01 3.80 -5.39
C GLN A 33 -6.96 2.29 -5.16
N TRP A 34 -6.40 1.61 -6.16
CA TRP A 34 -5.92 0.23 -6.07
C TRP A 34 -4.42 0.30 -6.26
N GLU A 35 -3.68 -0.05 -5.22
CA GLU A 35 -2.22 -0.01 -5.24
C GLU A 35 -1.68 -1.45 -5.13
N PHE A 36 -0.68 -1.75 -5.94
CA PHE A 36 -0.01 -3.04 -5.93
C PHE A 36 1.48 -2.78 -5.91
N ASP A 37 2.19 -3.51 -5.08
CA ASP A 37 3.63 -3.36 -4.95
C ASP A 37 4.33 -4.70 -4.87
N GLY A 38 5.64 -4.64 -5.06
CA GLY A 38 6.49 -5.79 -4.83
C GLY A 38 7.97 -5.45 -4.88
N VAL A 39 8.75 -6.33 -4.25
CA VAL A 39 10.21 -6.29 -4.24
C VAL A 39 10.76 -7.67 -4.61
N SER A 40 11.85 -7.69 -5.34
CA SER A 40 12.54 -8.92 -5.76
C SER A 40 13.11 -9.67 -4.55
N GLY A 41 13.32 -10.97 -4.70
CA GLY A 41 13.81 -11.84 -3.63
C GLY A 41 15.24 -11.51 -3.16
N ASP A 42 16.02 -10.83 -3.98
CA ASP A 42 17.35 -10.29 -3.64
C ASP A 42 17.29 -8.84 -3.08
N GLU A 43 16.10 -8.25 -3.05
CA GLU A 43 15.81 -6.92 -2.50
C GLU A 43 16.55 -5.78 -3.24
N LEU A 44 16.77 -5.96 -4.54
CA LEU A 44 17.43 -4.97 -5.39
C LEU A 44 16.50 -4.30 -6.40
N SER A 45 15.39 -4.95 -6.78
CA SER A 45 14.40 -4.42 -7.73
C SER A 45 13.01 -4.39 -7.10
N GLY A 46 12.13 -3.52 -7.61
CA GLY A 46 10.77 -3.43 -7.11
C GLY A 46 9.83 -2.73 -8.08
N PHE A 47 8.53 -2.85 -7.83
CA PHE A 47 7.49 -2.14 -8.59
C PHE A 47 6.44 -1.53 -7.66
N ILE A 48 5.81 -0.47 -8.14
CA ILE A 48 4.51 0.02 -7.67
C ILE A 48 3.63 0.26 -8.89
N PHE A 49 2.39 -0.23 -8.82
CA PHE A 49 1.29 0.14 -9.69
C PHE A 49 0.22 0.82 -8.87
N GLY A 50 -0.16 2.04 -9.25
CA GLY A 50 -1.31 2.73 -8.68
C GLY A 50 -2.35 3.01 -9.76
N PHE A 51 -3.56 2.51 -9.53
CA PHE A 51 -4.74 2.73 -10.36
C PHE A 51 -5.65 3.73 -9.65
N TYR A 52 -5.74 4.95 -10.17
CA TYR A 52 -6.40 6.05 -9.48
C TYR A 52 -7.71 6.43 -10.16
N ARG A 53 -8.73 6.60 -9.32
CA ARG A 53 -9.96 7.37 -9.57
C ARG A 53 -10.00 8.50 -8.56
N ASP A 54 -9.27 9.58 -8.84
CA ASP A 54 -9.03 10.66 -7.89
C ASP A 54 -8.93 12.02 -8.59
N PRO A 55 -10.01 12.82 -8.59
CA PRO A 55 -10.05 14.15 -9.19
C PRO A 55 -9.14 15.17 -8.52
N ASN A 56 -8.65 14.94 -7.30
CA ASN A 56 -7.74 15.89 -6.65
C ASN A 56 -6.40 15.99 -7.38
N TYR A 57 -6.02 14.95 -8.13
CA TYR A 57 -4.84 15.00 -8.99
C TYR A 57 -5.03 15.85 -10.25
N SER A 58 -6.24 16.39 -10.52
CA SER A 58 -6.44 17.33 -11.62
C SER A 58 -5.56 18.57 -11.47
N LEU A 59 -5.17 18.93 -10.23
CA LEU A 59 -4.21 20.01 -9.96
C LEU A 59 -2.82 19.75 -10.57
N LEU A 60 -2.44 18.48 -10.76
CA LEU A 60 -1.18 18.07 -11.41
C LEU A 60 -1.29 18.02 -12.94
N GLY A 61 -2.37 18.55 -13.51
CA GLY A 61 -2.49 18.83 -14.94
C GLY A 61 -3.36 17.87 -15.75
N SER A 62 -4.09 16.95 -15.12
CA SER A 62 -4.65 15.81 -15.85
C SER A 62 -5.73 15.03 -15.11
N GLY A 63 -6.98 15.24 -15.53
CA GLY A 63 -8.10 14.31 -15.41
C GLY A 63 -8.48 13.82 -14.00
N ASN A 64 -9.49 12.96 -13.98
CA ASN A 64 -9.98 12.27 -12.77
C ASN A 64 -9.36 10.88 -12.62
N LEU A 65 -8.65 10.41 -13.65
CA LEU A 65 -8.08 9.07 -13.77
C LEU A 65 -6.58 9.22 -13.96
N ARG A 66 -5.81 8.40 -13.23
CA ARG A 66 -4.36 8.36 -13.35
C ARG A 66 -3.89 6.91 -13.23
N MET A 67 -2.88 6.58 -14.01
CA MET A 67 -2.05 5.39 -13.83
C MET A 67 -0.67 5.83 -13.41
N TYR A 68 -0.16 5.22 -12.35
CA TYR A 68 1.21 5.36 -11.89
C TYR A 68 1.90 4.01 -11.97
N VAL A 69 3.02 3.95 -12.67
CA VAL A 69 3.92 2.79 -12.65
C VAL A 69 5.30 3.30 -12.30
N GLU A 70 5.91 2.73 -11.29
CA GLU A 70 7.31 2.94 -10.97
C GLU A 70 8.00 1.60 -10.79
N ILE A 71 9.13 1.43 -11.46
CA ILE A 71 9.96 0.22 -11.39
C ILE A 71 11.36 0.67 -10.98
N ALA A 72 11.89 0.08 -9.92
CA ALA A 72 13.26 0.25 -9.48
C ALA A 72 14.10 -0.94 -9.95
N PHE A 73 15.27 -0.65 -10.51
CA PHE A 73 16.21 -1.66 -11.00
C PHE A 73 17.37 -1.88 -10.02
N ALA A 74 18.04 -3.03 -10.15
CA ALA A 74 19.13 -3.42 -9.26
C ALA A 74 20.37 -2.50 -9.33
N ASP A 75 20.56 -1.79 -10.44
CA ASP A 75 21.62 -0.79 -10.64
C ASP A 75 21.28 0.58 -10.03
N GLY A 76 20.09 0.73 -9.46
CA GLY A 76 19.59 1.97 -8.87
C GLY A 76 18.88 2.90 -9.86
N GLU A 77 18.80 2.56 -11.15
CA GLU A 77 17.95 3.29 -12.10
C GLU A 77 16.47 3.10 -11.75
N ARG A 78 15.63 4.02 -12.25
CA ARG A 78 14.17 3.95 -12.10
C ARG A 78 13.48 4.22 -13.42
N PHE A 79 12.42 3.45 -13.68
CA PHE A 79 11.46 3.71 -14.73
C PHE A 79 10.18 4.24 -14.09
N VAL A 80 9.79 5.46 -14.46
CA VAL A 80 8.53 6.08 -14.02
C VAL A 80 7.67 6.33 -15.23
N GLN A 81 6.43 5.83 -15.20
CA GLN A 81 5.44 6.07 -16.21
C GLN A 81 4.13 6.54 -15.58
N ILE A 82 3.65 7.69 -16.05
CA ILE A 82 2.37 8.26 -15.67
C ILE A 82 1.53 8.38 -16.93
N ASN A 83 0.35 7.77 -16.90
CA ASN A 83 -0.64 7.89 -17.96
C ASN A 83 -1.94 8.45 -17.40
N TYR A 84 -2.74 9.05 -18.28
CA TYR A 84 -4.03 9.66 -17.95
C TYR A 84 -5.12 9.01 -18.80
N PRO A 85 -5.68 7.89 -18.31
CA PRO A 85 -6.68 7.11 -19.03
C PRO A 85 -7.93 7.93 -19.35
N THR A 86 -8.53 7.65 -20.50
CA THR A 86 -9.82 8.22 -20.88
C THR A 86 -10.99 7.41 -20.32
N GLU A 87 -10.74 6.14 -19.96
CA GLU A 87 -11.73 5.22 -19.40
C GLU A 87 -11.14 4.44 -18.22
N SER A 88 -11.97 4.22 -17.20
CA SER A 88 -11.74 3.29 -16.09
C SER A 88 -13.02 2.47 -15.89
N THR A 89 -12.90 1.15 -15.94
CA THR A 89 -14.02 0.22 -15.77
C THR A 89 -13.68 -0.78 -14.68
N ILE A 90 -14.58 -0.94 -13.70
CA ILE A 90 -14.50 -2.00 -12.69
C ILE A 90 -15.65 -2.97 -12.91
N GLU A 91 -15.32 -4.24 -13.08
CA GLU A 91 -16.26 -5.33 -13.33
C GLU A 91 -16.12 -6.34 -12.20
N SER A 92 -17.18 -6.53 -11.40
CA SER A 92 -17.23 -7.59 -10.39
C SER A 92 -18.11 -8.72 -10.90
N CYS A 93 -17.52 -9.91 -11.01
CA CYS A 93 -18.16 -11.10 -11.53
C CYS A 93 -18.30 -12.12 -10.39
N PRO A 94 -19.54 -12.42 -9.94
CA PRO A 94 -19.76 -13.39 -8.86
C PRO A 94 -19.06 -14.73 -9.13
N GLY A 95 -18.26 -15.20 -8.17
CA GLY A 95 -17.51 -16.44 -8.25
C GLY A 95 -16.23 -16.41 -9.11
N ILE A 96 -15.95 -15.32 -9.83
CA ILE A 96 -14.73 -15.16 -10.64
C ILE A 96 -13.77 -14.15 -10.01
N GLY A 97 -14.30 -13.05 -9.48
CA GLY A 97 -13.52 -11.99 -8.85
C GLY A 97 -13.83 -10.63 -9.44
N THR A 98 -12.98 -9.65 -9.14
CA THR A 98 -13.13 -8.28 -9.62
C THR A 98 -11.99 -7.93 -10.57
N ARG A 99 -12.31 -7.21 -11.64
CA ARG A 99 -11.36 -6.74 -12.65
C ARG A 99 -11.45 -5.24 -12.80
N GLY A 100 -10.31 -4.58 -12.83
CA GLY A 100 -10.21 -3.18 -13.20
C GLY A 100 -9.47 -3.00 -14.50
N THR A 101 -9.92 -2.07 -15.36
CA THR A 101 -9.24 -1.71 -16.61
C THR A 101 -9.14 -0.20 -16.73
N TRP A 102 -7.93 0.31 -16.96
CA TRP A 102 -7.65 1.70 -17.29
C TRP A 102 -7.02 1.75 -18.67
N LYS A 103 -7.63 2.46 -19.62
CA LYS A 103 -7.14 2.52 -21.00
C LYS A 103 -7.22 3.93 -21.58
N GLY A 104 -6.36 4.18 -22.55
CA GLY A 104 -6.35 5.38 -23.38
C GLY A 104 -5.91 5.03 -24.79
N ASP A 105 -5.56 6.03 -25.57
CA ASP A 105 -5.07 5.80 -26.92
C ASP A 105 -3.68 5.12 -26.89
N GLY A 106 -3.59 3.92 -27.47
CA GLY A 106 -2.34 3.17 -27.59
C GLY A 106 -1.80 2.52 -26.31
N TYR A 107 -2.55 2.49 -25.20
CA TYR A 107 -2.13 1.79 -23.98
C TYR A 107 -3.29 1.27 -23.13
N HIS A 108 -3.04 0.22 -22.36
CA HIS A 108 -3.97 -0.27 -21.35
C HIS A 108 -3.25 -0.88 -20.15
N TYR A 109 -3.96 -0.88 -19.03
CA TYR A 109 -3.61 -1.52 -17.78
C TYR A 109 -4.83 -2.26 -17.28
N ARG A 110 -4.64 -3.48 -16.81
CA ARG A 110 -5.69 -4.29 -16.22
C ARG A 110 -5.16 -4.97 -14.98
N TRP A 111 -6.02 -5.08 -13.98
CA TRP A 111 -5.80 -5.96 -12.84
C TRP A 111 -7.01 -6.88 -12.65
N THR A 112 -6.77 -8.02 -12.03
CA THR A 112 -7.81 -8.93 -11.54
C THR A 112 -7.48 -9.37 -10.13
N VAL A 113 -8.47 -9.43 -9.26
CA VAL A 113 -8.38 -9.97 -7.90
C VAL A 113 -9.45 -11.04 -7.73
N SER A 114 -9.04 -12.21 -7.23
CA SER A 114 -9.93 -13.35 -6.94
C SER A 114 -10.97 -13.03 -5.84
N PRO A 115 -12.12 -13.73 -5.78
CA PRO A 115 -13.20 -13.41 -4.83
C PRO A 115 -12.80 -13.51 -3.36
N ASN A 116 -11.85 -14.39 -3.04
CA ASN A 116 -11.31 -14.61 -1.70
C ASN A 116 -10.00 -13.83 -1.46
N MET A 117 -9.58 -13.02 -2.43
CA MET A 117 -8.37 -12.20 -2.36
C MET A 117 -7.10 -13.02 -2.09
N ASP A 118 -7.04 -14.27 -2.59
CA ASP A 118 -5.84 -15.11 -2.47
C ASP A 118 -4.90 -15.01 -3.69
N TYR A 119 -5.39 -14.37 -4.75
CA TYR A 119 -4.70 -14.18 -6.01
C TYR A 119 -5.04 -12.83 -6.61
N ALA A 120 -4.01 -12.14 -7.12
CA ALA A 120 -4.17 -11.03 -8.03
C ALA A 120 -3.21 -11.13 -9.22
N SER A 121 -3.57 -10.50 -10.33
CA SER A 121 -2.66 -10.28 -11.45
C SER A 121 -2.86 -8.93 -12.09
N ILE A 122 -1.78 -8.43 -12.67
CA ILE A 122 -1.74 -7.19 -13.45
C ILE A 122 -1.23 -7.55 -14.84
N ASP A 123 -1.87 -7.05 -15.88
CA ASP A 123 -1.36 -7.03 -17.25
C ASP A 123 -1.34 -5.58 -17.75
N TRP A 124 -0.26 -5.19 -18.42
CA TRP A 124 -0.20 -3.88 -19.05
C TRP A 124 0.55 -3.93 -20.38
N ASP A 125 0.14 -3.03 -21.28
CA ASP A 125 0.80 -2.82 -22.55
C ASP A 125 0.77 -1.34 -22.91
N THR A 126 1.95 -0.80 -23.15
CA THR A 126 2.19 0.60 -23.45
C THR A 126 3.35 0.68 -24.44
N PRO A 127 3.52 1.79 -25.18
CA PRO A 127 4.63 1.93 -26.13
C PRO A 127 6.02 1.77 -25.51
N LYS A 128 6.18 2.07 -24.20
CA LYS A 128 7.46 1.99 -23.50
C LYS A 128 7.66 0.70 -22.71
N ALA A 129 6.59 0.06 -22.27
CA ALA A 129 6.64 -1.04 -21.34
C ALA A 129 5.42 -1.95 -21.47
N LYS A 130 5.66 -3.26 -21.39
CA LYS A 130 4.59 -4.28 -21.30
C LYS A 130 5.02 -5.40 -20.37
N GLY A 131 4.05 -6.05 -19.74
CA GLY A 131 4.36 -7.15 -18.84
C GLY A 131 3.17 -7.64 -18.05
N SER A 132 3.49 -8.51 -17.09
CA SER A 132 2.55 -9.05 -16.15
C SER A 132 3.14 -9.16 -14.74
N VAL A 133 2.27 -8.99 -13.75
CA VAL A 133 2.54 -9.29 -12.35
C VAL A 133 1.55 -10.35 -11.90
N THR A 134 2.00 -11.30 -11.10
CA THR A 134 1.10 -12.19 -10.33
C THR A 134 1.44 -12.13 -8.86
N LEU A 135 0.41 -12.05 -8.02
CA LEU A 135 0.49 -12.07 -6.58
C LEU A 135 -0.30 -13.26 -6.05
N ARG A 136 0.33 -14.12 -5.25
CA ARG A 136 -0.33 -15.21 -4.52
C ARG A 136 -0.25 -14.93 -3.04
N SER A 137 -1.39 -14.70 -2.41
CA SER A 137 -1.45 -14.31 -1.01
C SER A 137 -0.90 -15.42 -0.11
N VAL A 138 -0.15 -15.01 0.91
CA VAL A 138 0.33 -15.88 2.00
C VAL A 138 -0.24 -15.45 3.36
N ALA A 139 -1.21 -14.53 3.35
CA ALA A 139 -1.90 -14.02 4.51
C ALA A 139 -3.38 -13.71 4.16
N PRO A 140 -4.32 -13.90 5.09
CA PRO A 140 -5.71 -13.57 4.82
C PRO A 140 -5.92 -12.05 4.66
N PRO A 141 -6.91 -11.60 3.85
CA PRO A 141 -7.27 -10.19 3.72
C PRO A 141 -7.60 -9.57 5.07
N ARG A 142 -7.26 -8.30 5.27
CA ARG A 142 -7.47 -7.62 6.56
C ARG A 142 -8.01 -6.20 6.45
N TYR A 143 -8.72 -5.81 7.51
CA TYR A 143 -9.24 -4.46 7.73
C TYR A 143 -8.21 -3.53 8.38
N ALA A 144 -8.57 -2.25 8.47
CA ALA A 144 -7.78 -1.19 9.11
C ALA A 144 -7.42 -1.51 10.59
N ASP A 145 -8.28 -2.28 11.26
CA ASP A 145 -8.10 -2.70 12.66
C ASP A 145 -7.33 -4.02 12.85
N GLY A 146 -6.93 -4.69 11.76
CA GLY A 146 -6.24 -5.99 11.80
C GLY A 146 -7.17 -7.21 11.94
N SER A 147 -8.49 -7.02 11.93
CA SER A 147 -9.43 -8.12 11.78
C SER A 147 -9.39 -8.69 10.36
N ILE A 148 -9.82 -9.95 10.21
CA ILE A 148 -9.80 -10.68 8.93
C ILE A 148 -11.11 -10.42 8.19
N TRP A 149 -11.03 -10.19 6.88
CA TRP A 149 -12.21 -10.10 6.02
C TRP A 149 -12.80 -11.48 5.71
N PRO A 150 -14.14 -11.64 5.66
CA PRO A 150 -15.17 -10.66 5.98
C PRO A 150 -15.58 -10.68 7.46
N LEU A 151 -15.78 -9.50 8.07
CA LEU A 151 -16.27 -9.36 9.45
C LEU A 151 -17.19 -8.16 9.59
N THR A 152 -18.42 -8.38 10.07
CA THR A 152 -19.47 -7.34 10.17
C THR A 152 -19.17 -6.23 11.17
N THR A 153 -18.34 -6.52 12.18
CA THR A 153 -17.97 -5.57 13.25
C THR A 153 -16.63 -4.89 13.01
N ALA A 154 -15.97 -5.14 11.87
CA ALA A 154 -14.67 -4.57 11.57
C ALA A 154 -14.73 -3.07 11.27
N SER A 155 -13.66 -2.36 11.60
CA SER A 155 -13.49 -0.97 11.20
C SER A 155 -12.75 -0.87 9.87
N LEU A 156 -13.35 -0.17 8.89
CA LEU A 156 -12.68 0.26 7.66
C LEU A 156 -11.86 1.55 7.88
N LEU A 157 -12.19 2.32 8.92
CA LEU A 157 -11.63 3.66 9.14
C LEU A 157 -10.18 3.56 9.62
N THR A 158 -9.31 4.31 8.93
CA THR A 158 -7.89 4.41 9.28
C THR A 158 -7.64 5.73 10.00
N VAL A 159 -7.89 6.87 9.37
CA VAL A 159 -7.93 8.19 10.01
C VAL A 159 -9.16 8.95 9.52
N PRO A 160 -9.58 10.07 10.14
CA PRO A 160 -10.77 10.79 9.72
C PRO A 160 -10.84 11.02 8.20
N HIS A 161 -11.93 10.52 7.61
CA HIS A 161 -12.23 10.59 6.18
C HIS A 161 -11.33 9.78 5.23
N PHE A 162 -10.48 8.89 5.75
CA PHE A 162 -9.54 8.09 4.96
C PHE A 162 -9.55 6.62 5.41
N TYR A 163 -9.59 5.72 4.44
CA TYR A 163 -9.81 4.30 4.62
C TYR A 163 -8.73 3.53 3.86
N TRP A 164 -8.12 2.56 4.53
CA TRP A 164 -7.11 1.67 3.97
C TRP A 164 -7.37 0.26 4.47
N VAL A 165 -7.52 -0.67 3.53
CA VAL A 165 -7.55 -2.11 3.79
C VAL A 165 -6.53 -2.83 2.91
N GLU A 166 -6.17 -4.04 3.30
CA GLU A 166 -5.24 -4.89 2.54
C GLU A 166 -5.98 -6.14 2.09
N PRO A 167 -6.53 -6.15 0.85
CA PRO A 167 -7.01 -7.38 0.22
C PRO A 167 -5.92 -8.46 0.18
N ILE A 168 -4.68 -8.09 -0.13
CA ILE A 168 -3.53 -9.02 -0.12
C ILE A 168 -2.42 -8.40 0.74
N PRO A 169 -2.39 -8.65 2.06
CA PRO A 169 -1.43 -8.01 2.95
C PRO A 169 0.01 -8.43 2.67
N VAL A 170 0.23 -9.68 2.27
CA VAL A 170 1.53 -10.20 1.86
C VAL A 170 1.30 -11.31 0.85
N ALA A 171 2.04 -11.27 -0.25
CA ALA A 171 2.00 -12.26 -1.32
C ALA A 171 3.40 -12.68 -1.78
N GLU A 172 3.46 -13.85 -2.39
CA GLU A 172 4.50 -14.20 -3.37
C GLU A 172 4.24 -13.43 -4.66
N ALA A 173 5.26 -12.68 -5.10
CA ALA A 173 5.18 -11.89 -6.32
C ALA A 173 6.04 -12.51 -7.42
N THR A 174 5.50 -12.57 -8.63
CA THR A 174 6.26 -12.81 -9.86
C THR A 174 6.05 -11.62 -10.78
N PHE A 175 7.15 -11.10 -11.32
CA PHE A 175 7.18 -9.96 -12.21
C PHE A 175 7.87 -10.36 -13.51
N GLU A 176 7.23 -10.12 -14.64
CA GLU A 176 7.77 -10.39 -15.97
C GLU A 176 7.42 -9.23 -16.90
N ALA A 177 8.42 -8.53 -17.44
CA ALA A 177 8.19 -7.37 -18.27
C ALA A 177 9.28 -7.16 -19.32
N VAL A 178 8.95 -6.32 -20.30
CA VAL A 178 9.90 -5.67 -21.19
C VAL A 178 9.75 -4.17 -20.98
N ILE A 179 10.80 -3.52 -20.48
CA ILE A 179 10.83 -2.08 -20.18
C ILE A 179 11.86 -1.43 -21.11
N GLU A 180 11.42 -0.51 -21.97
CA GLU A 180 12.24 0.17 -22.97
C GLU A 180 13.07 -0.82 -23.83
N GLY A 181 12.45 -1.94 -24.18
CA GLY A 181 13.07 -3.02 -24.98
C GLY A 181 13.96 -3.98 -24.18
N LYS A 182 14.19 -3.74 -22.88
CA LYS A 182 14.98 -4.61 -22.02
C LYS A 182 14.09 -5.59 -21.24
N PRO A 183 14.31 -6.90 -21.32
CA PRO A 183 13.57 -7.86 -20.51
C PRO A 183 13.97 -7.74 -19.03
N LEU A 184 12.99 -7.82 -18.13
CA LEU A 184 13.16 -7.86 -16.69
C LEU A 184 12.23 -8.92 -16.11
N SER A 185 12.77 -9.85 -15.34
CA SER A 185 11.97 -10.85 -14.63
C SER A 185 12.57 -11.17 -13.28
N TRP A 186 11.72 -11.32 -12.27
CA TRP A 186 12.12 -11.75 -10.94
C TRP A 186 10.93 -12.31 -10.16
N SER A 187 11.23 -13.01 -9.07
CA SER A 187 10.27 -13.41 -8.05
C SER A 187 10.67 -12.86 -6.69
N GLY A 188 9.70 -12.60 -5.84
CA GLY A 188 9.92 -11.95 -4.56
C GLY A 188 8.67 -11.91 -3.71
N ILE A 189 8.41 -10.76 -3.08
CA ILE A 189 7.17 -10.53 -2.32
C ILE A 189 6.45 -9.30 -2.82
N GLY A 190 5.19 -9.18 -2.48
CA GLY A 190 4.40 -7.99 -2.77
C GLY A 190 3.07 -8.04 -2.05
N GLY A 191 2.13 -7.24 -2.51
CA GLY A 191 0.76 -7.27 -2.03
C GLY A 191 -0.11 -6.25 -2.74
N HIS A 192 -1.30 -6.06 -2.16
CA HIS A 192 -2.34 -5.23 -2.73
C HIS A 192 -3.06 -4.47 -1.62
N GLU A 193 -3.18 -3.17 -1.82
CA GLU A 193 -3.90 -2.23 -0.97
C GLU A 193 -5.09 -1.63 -1.69
N ARG A 194 -6.13 -1.38 -0.91
CA ARG A 194 -7.31 -0.68 -1.35
C ARG A 194 -7.55 0.54 -0.47
N LEU A 195 -7.60 1.70 -1.12
CA LEU A 195 -7.71 2.98 -0.43
C LEU A 195 -8.83 3.84 -0.98
N TRP A 196 -9.54 4.54 -0.10
CA TRP A 196 -10.50 5.56 -0.51
C TRP A 196 -10.66 6.60 0.58
N GLY A 197 -11.14 7.78 0.20
CA GLY A 197 -11.39 8.84 1.16
C GLY A 197 -12.24 9.95 0.60
N ALA A 198 -12.79 10.77 1.49
CA ALA A 198 -13.51 11.98 1.12
C ALA A 198 -12.56 13.09 0.63
N PHE A 199 -11.27 12.95 0.95
CA PHE A 199 -10.18 13.84 0.58
C PHE A 199 -8.94 13.03 0.19
N ASN A 200 -8.00 13.68 -0.49
CA ASN A 200 -6.72 13.07 -0.84
C ASN A 200 -5.79 12.89 0.37
N TRP A 201 -4.70 12.15 0.15
CA TRP A 201 -3.63 11.90 1.12
C TRP A 201 -3.08 13.18 1.75
N LEU A 202 -2.82 14.20 0.94
CA LEU A 202 -2.27 15.50 1.38
C LEU A 202 -3.16 16.21 2.40
N THR A 203 -4.46 15.93 2.39
CA THR A 203 -5.44 16.54 3.29
C THR A 203 -5.63 15.72 4.57
N CYS A 204 -5.44 14.40 4.48
CA CYS A 204 -5.78 13.47 5.56
C CYS A 204 -4.59 13.04 6.43
N LEU A 205 -3.39 12.94 5.85
CA LEU A 205 -2.26 12.24 6.45
C LEU A 205 -1.06 13.16 6.68
N ASP A 206 -0.62 13.28 7.92
CA ASP A 206 0.62 13.97 8.30
C ASP A 206 1.85 13.09 8.04
N ALA A 207 1.78 11.86 8.56
CA ALA A 207 2.78 10.83 8.33
C ALA A 207 2.14 9.47 8.07
N LEU A 208 2.88 8.62 7.36
CA LEU A 208 2.57 7.22 7.17
C LEU A 208 3.85 6.42 7.22
N THR A 209 3.95 5.46 8.14
CA THR A 209 4.90 4.35 8.05
C THR A 209 4.14 3.08 7.67
N PHE A 210 4.45 2.45 6.55
CA PHE A 210 3.91 1.13 6.16
C PHE A 210 5.03 0.12 6.04
N VAL A 211 4.89 -1.09 6.56
CA VAL A 211 5.83 -2.21 6.47
C VAL A 211 5.08 -3.44 5.99
N ARG A 212 5.61 -4.10 4.98
CA ARG A 212 5.24 -5.45 4.55
C ARG A 212 6.47 -6.31 4.67
N LEU A 213 6.39 -7.52 5.24
CA LEU A 213 7.55 -8.42 5.33
C LEU A 213 7.19 -9.90 5.24
N ARG A 214 8.18 -10.71 4.83
CA ARG A 214 8.16 -12.16 4.90
C ARG A 214 9.48 -12.71 5.46
N ALA A 215 9.38 -13.53 6.50
CA ALA A 215 10.53 -14.17 7.13
C ALA A 215 10.18 -15.64 7.45
N GLY A 216 10.67 -16.57 6.62
CA GLY A 216 10.30 -17.98 6.73
C GLY A 216 8.78 -18.18 6.63
N PRO A 217 8.12 -18.81 7.62
CA PRO A 217 6.67 -19.03 7.60
C PRO A 217 5.85 -17.76 7.94
N PHE A 218 6.52 -16.69 8.37
CA PHE A 218 5.87 -15.47 8.85
C PHE A 218 5.64 -14.48 7.72
N ALA A 219 4.43 -13.95 7.66
CA ALA A 219 4.00 -12.86 6.79
C ALA A 219 3.45 -11.74 7.66
N LEU A 220 4.01 -10.53 7.59
CA LEU A 220 3.60 -9.42 8.44
C LEU A 220 3.35 -8.15 7.63
N ALA A 221 2.30 -7.45 8.02
CA ALA A 221 1.95 -6.13 7.52
C ALA A 221 1.75 -5.20 8.73
N MET A 222 2.30 -4.01 8.68
CA MET A 222 2.19 -2.99 9.71
C MET A 222 1.97 -1.66 9.04
N TRP A 223 1.12 -0.83 9.63
CA TRP A 223 1.14 0.59 9.34
C TRP A 223 0.99 1.42 10.60
N GLU A 224 1.36 2.68 10.46
CA GLU A 224 1.13 3.72 11.42
C GLU A 224 0.83 5.02 10.67
N PHE A 225 -0.39 5.52 10.84
CA PHE A 225 -0.84 6.77 10.25
C PHE A 225 -0.87 7.88 11.30
N GLU A 226 -0.53 9.09 10.90
CA GLU A 226 -0.76 10.31 11.68
C GLU A 226 -1.74 11.21 10.91
N SER A 227 -2.70 11.80 11.61
CA SER A 227 -3.76 12.58 10.94
C SER A 227 -3.45 14.07 10.84
N TRP A 228 -3.56 14.63 9.64
CA TRP A 228 -3.61 16.09 9.44
C TRP A 228 -4.93 16.73 9.91
N ARG A 229 -5.98 15.92 10.04
CA ARG A 229 -7.33 16.38 10.38
C ARG A 229 -7.54 16.46 11.89
N GLU A 230 -6.85 15.60 12.63
CA GLU A 230 -6.88 15.52 14.08
C GLU A 230 -5.43 15.46 14.58
N MET A 231 -4.86 16.63 14.89
CA MET A 231 -3.47 16.77 15.35
C MET A 231 -3.19 15.87 16.56
N GLY A 232 -2.12 15.09 16.48
CA GLY A 232 -1.71 14.13 17.52
C GLY A 232 -2.46 12.80 17.49
N LEU A 233 -3.44 12.60 16.59
CA LEU A 233 -4.03 11.28 16.37
C LEU A 233 -3.05 10.40 15.59
N GLN A 234 -2.61 9.33 16.25
CA GLN A 234 -1.83 8.25 15.64
C GLN A 234 -2.67 6.97 15.58
N VAL A 235 -2.67 6.30 14.42
CA VAL A 235 -3.42 5.08 14.16
C VAL A 235 -2.48 3.97 13.71
N PRO A 236 -1.91 3.22 14.67
CA PRO A 236 -1.11 2.04 14.40
C PRO A 236 -1.99 0.79 14.13
N SER A 237 -1.45 -0.14 13.35
CA SER A 237 -1.95 -1.51 13.22
C SER A 237 -0.82 -2.42 12.79
N VAL A 238 -0.66 -3.55 13.47
CA VAL A 238 0.20 -4.64 13.03
C VAL A 238 -0.62 -5.92 12.86
N PHE A 239 -0.24 -6.72 11.88
CA PHE A 239 -0.82 -8.00 11.57
C PHE A 239 0.31 -8.98 11.27
N LEU A 240 0.26 -10.17 11.86
CA LEU A 240 1.18 -11.26 11.60
C LEU A 240 0.40 -12.55 11.33
N ALA A 241 0.69 -13.15 10.20
CA ALA A 241 0.28 -14.48 9.83
C ALA A 241 1.46 -15.46 9.86
N GLN A 242 1.16 -16.71 10.17
CA GLN A 242 2.07 -17.83 10.05
C GLN A 242 1.37 -18.91 9.22
N ASP A 243 2.03 -19.39 8.17
CA ASP A 243 1.50 -20.46 7.31
C ASP A 243 0.06 -20.18 6.81
N GLY A 244 -0.19 -18.95 6.36
CA GLY A 244 -1.49 -18.51 5.85
C GLY A 244 -2.55 -18.18 6.90
N HIS A 245 -2.25 -18.29 8.20
CA HIS A 245 -3.21 -18.05 9.28
C HIS A 245 -2.79 -16.88 10.16
N LYS A 246 -3.72 -15.97 10.48
CA LYS A 246 -3.46 -14.90 11.44
C LYS A 246 -3.14 -15.49 12.82
N ILE A 247 -2.00 -15.11 13.39
CA ILE A 247 -1.58 -15.50 14.75
C ILE A 247 -1.48 -14.33 15.72
N PHE A 248 -1.39 -13.10 15.19
CA PHE A 248 -1.29 -11.89 15.99
C PHE A 248 -1.84 -10.68 15.23
N SER A 249 -2.52 -9.79 15.94
CA SER A 249 -2.87 -8.46 15.44
C SER A 249 -3.05 -7.51 16.62
N SER A 250 -2.55 -6.28 16.51
CA SER A 250 -2.74 -5.27 17.55
C SER A 250 -2.73 -3.86 17.00
N ARG A 251 -3.40 -2.95 17.71
CA ARG A 251 -3.31 -1.49 17.56
C ARG A 251 -2.73 -0.83 18.81
N LEU A 252 -2.39 -1.62 19.83
CA LEU A 252 -1.83 -1.12 21.07
C LEU A 252 -0.31 -1.07 20.95
N THR A 253 0.25 0.13 21.10
CA THR A 253 1.70 0.35 21.04
C THR A 253 2.37 0.39 22.42
N GLU A 254 1.56 0.54 23.47
CA GLU A 254 2.03 0.54 24.85
C GLU A 254 2.08 -0.87 25.45
N PRO A 255 3.07 -1.19 26.29
CA PRO A 255 3.13 -2.47 26.98
C PRO A 255 1.86 -2.76 27.78
N SER A 256 1.36 -3.99 27.64
CA SER A 256 0.22 -4.50 28.39
C SER A 256 0.51 -5.89 28.93
N GLU A 257 0.01 -6.19 30.13
CA GLU A 257 0.10 -7.51 30.75
C GLU A 257 -1.02 -8.44 30.28
N THR A 258 -2.07 -7.90 29.66
CA THR A 258 -3.31 -8.63 29.32
C THR A 258 -3.63 -8.59 27.83
N GLU A 259 -3.28 -7.51 27.15
CA GLU A 259 -3.61 -7.28 25.75
C GLU A 259 -2.39 -7.47 24.85
N ASP A 260 -2.63 -7.97 23.65
CA ASP A 260 -1.61 -8.07 22.62
C ASP A 260 -1.15 -6.65 22.24
N PHE A 261 0.15 -6.39 22.26
CA PHE A 261 0.73 -5.08 21.93
C PHE A 261 1.99 -5.23 21.08
N PHE A 262 2.40 -4.15 20.42
CA PHE A 262 3.63 -4.14 19.66
C PHE A 262 4.41 -2.85 19.88
N THR A 263 5.74 -2.93 19.79
CA THR A 263 6.59 -1.75 19.75
C THR A 263 7.43 -1.80 18.50
N TRP A 264 7.70 -0.64 17.92
CA TRP A 264 8.67 -0.53 16.85
C TRP A 264 9.59 0.65 17.13
N ARG A 265 10.86 0.49 16.79
CA ARG A 265 11.85 1.55 16.96
C ARG A 265 12.81 1.55 15.80
N LYS A 266 13.12 2.75 15.30
CA LYS A 266 14.14 2.93 14.28
C LYS A 266 15.52 2.57 14.84
N LEU A 267 16.35 2.00 13.97
CA LEU A 267 17.75 1.74 14.21
C LEU A 267 18.57 2.77 13.44
N TYR A 268 19.68 3.18 14.04
CA TYR A 268 20.62 4.13 13.45
C TYR A 268 22.00 3.53 13.58
N ASP A 269 22.67 3.37 12.45
CA ASP A 269 24.11 3.18 12.41
C ASP A 269 24.72 4.32 11.58
N ASN A 270 25.99 4.61 11.80
CA ASN A 270 26.67 5.75 11.18
C ASN A 270 26.92 5.54 9.66
N SER A 271 26.33 4.52 9.01
CA SER A 271 26.49 4.29 7.58
C SER A 271 25.77 5.33 6.71
N GLY A 272 24.78 6.04 7.27
CA GLY A 272 24.15 7.23 6.69
C GLY A 272 23.46 7.02 5.33
N ASN A 273 22.19 7.37 5.23
CA ASN A 273 21.50 7.52 3.93
C ASN A 273 21.44 9.02 3.52
N THR A 274 20.89 9.36 2.36
CA THR A 274 20.69 10.75 1.90
C THR A 274 19.37 11.38 2.35
N LEU A 275 18.51 10.63 3.04
CA LEU A 275 17.17 11.03 3.45
C LEU A 275 17.19 11.94 4.69
N SER A 276 16.06 12.56 5.03
CA SER A 276 15.97 13.39 6.25
C SER A 276 16.14 12.56 7.52
N ASP A 277 15.57 11.35 7.55
CA ASP A 277 15.81 10.39 8.62
C ASP A 277 16.93 9.42 8.21
N LYS A 278 17.99 9.38 9.03
CA LYS A 278 19.16 8.53 8.83
C LYS A 278 18.99 7.11 9.39
N ALA A 279 17.76 6.68 9.66
CA ALA A 279 17.49 5.32 10.08
C ALA A 279 18.11 4.34 9.07
N THR A 280 18.70 3.29 9.62
CA THR A 280 19.33 2.18 8.89
C THR A 280 18.61 0.86 9.15
N GLY A 281 17.51 0.92 9.90
CA GLY A 281 16.64 -0.20 10.18
C GLY A 281 15.49 0.17 11.10
N PHE A 282 14.77 -0.85 11.54
CA PHE A 282 13.95 -0.84 12.74
C PHE A 282 13.93 -2.23 13.38
N VAL A 283 13.51 -2.25 14.63
CA VAL A 283 13.13 -3.48 15.34
C VAL A 283 11.65 -3.40 15.59
N LEU A 284 10.92 -4.44 15.17
CA LEU A 284 9.51 -4.61 15.46
C LEU A 284 9.36 -5.78 16.45
N ARG A 285 8.77 -5.50 17.61
CA ARG A 285 8.51 -6.49 18.66
C ARG A 285 7.00 -6.63 18.85
N LEU A 286 6.51 -7.84 18.76
CA LEU A 286 5.10 -8.20 18.92
C LEU A 286 5.00 -9.09 20.16
N VAL A 287 4.13 -8.75 21.10
CA VAL A 287 4.01 -9.44 22.39
C VAL A 287 2.56 -9.84 22.59
N SER A 288 2.33 -11.14 22.78
CA SER A 288 1.02 -11.68 23.17
C SER A 288 1.10 -12.27 24.58
N PRO A 289 0.74 -11.50 25.62
CA PRO A 289 0.77 -11.97 27.00
C PRO A 289 -0.11 -13.21 27.21
N LYS A 290 -1.32 -13.20 26.65
CA LYS A 290 -2.29 -14.30 26.74
C LYS A 290 -1.78 -15.60 26.14
N GLN A 291 -0.99 -15.52 25.06
CA GLN A 291 -0.39 -16.70 24.42
C GLN A 291 0.98 -17.06 25.01
N GLY A 292 1.57 -16.20 25.85
CA GLY A 292 2.95 -16.36 26.32
C GLY A 292 3.97 -16.33 25.16
N LYS A 293 3.68 -15.59 24.08
CA LYS A 293 4.51 -15.55 22.87
C LYS A 293 5.04 -14.15 22.58
N GLN A 294 6.22 -14.13 21.96
CA GLN A 294 6.83 -12.90 21.46
C GLN A 294 7.52 -13.18 20.12
N TRP A 295 7.40 -12.23 19.20
CA TRP A 295 8.13 -12.21 17.93
C TRP A 295 8.96 -10.93 17.86
N ILE A 296 10.19 -11.04 17.36
CA ILE A 296 11.08 -9.91 17.13
C ILE A 296 11.59 -9.98 15.70
N PHE A 297 11.35 -8.92 14.93
CA PHE A 297 11.88 -8.75 13.59
C PHE A 297 12.93 -7.64 13.63
N ASN A 298 14.16 -7.98 13.29
CA ASN A 298 15.24 -7.01 13.10
C ASN A 298 15.36 -6.75 11.60
N VAL A 299 15.16 -5.51 11.20
CA VAL A 299 15.05 -5.14 9.79
C VAL A 299 16.03 -3.98 9.58
N SER A 300 17.20 -4.20 8.98
CA SER A 300 18.13 -3.13 8.53
C SER A 300 17.68 -2.48 7.20
N HIS A 301 18.50 -1.76 6.43
CA HIS A 301 18.08 -1.06 5.23
C HIS A 301 19.00 -1.41 4.04
N LYS A 302 18.51 -2.04 2.93
CA LYS A 302 19.37 -2.38 1.75
C LYS A 302 19.25 -1.43 0.56
N ASN A 303 18.08 -1.32 -0.07
CA ASN A 303 17.90 -0.49 -1.26
C ASN A 303 16.79 0.57 -1.17
N VAL A 304 16.96 1.74 -1.83
CA VAL A 304 15.91 2.77 -1.94
C VAL A 304 15.14 2.44 -3.21
N TYR A 305 13.91 1.97 -3.05
CA TYR A 305 13.05 1.70 -4.20
C TYR A 305 12.38 2.96 -4.73
N PHE A 306 11.81 3.77 -3.84
CA PHE A 306 10.99 4.91 -4.20
C PHE A 306 11.38 6.12 -3.34
N GLU A 307 11.40 7.29 -3.94
CA GLU A 307 11.57 8.58 -3.26
C GLU A 307 10.72 9.58 -4.01
N VAL A 308 9.69 10.11 -3.36
CA VAL A 308 8.84 11.15 -3.92
C VAL A 308 9.03 12.38 -3.06
N PHE A 309 9.53 13.47 -3.66
CA PHE A 309 9.65 14.78 -3.02
C PHE A 309 8.47 15.64 -3.46
N PRO A 310 7.39 15.74 -2.68
CA PRO A 310 6.38 16.76 -2.92
C PRO A 310 6.94 18.10 -2.45
N TRP A 311 7.67 18.80 -3.33
CA TRP A 311 8.12 20.18 -3.17
C TRP A 311 9.19 20.47 -2.10
N ARG A 312 10.06 21.44 -2.41
CA ARG A 312 11.10 21.96 -1.50
C ARG A 312 10.52 23.15 -0.72
N ARG A 313 10.19 22.97 0.56
CA ARG A 313 10.29 24.03 1.59
C ARG A 313 10.90 23.49 2.88
N ARG A 314 11.58 24.40 3.56
CA ARG A 314 12.34 24.18 4.80
C ARG A 314 11.35 23.91 5.93
N THR A 315 11.67 22.91 6.74
CA THR A 315 11.02 22.49 8.01
C THR A 315 9.89 21.49 7.89
N GLY A 316 10.21 20.28 7.44
CA GLY A 316 9.51 19.07 7.89
C GLY A 316 9.78 17.84 7.04
N VAL A 317 9.52 16.70 7.67
CA VAL A 317 10.08 15.37 7.44
C VAL A 317 9.52 14.73 6.17
N THR A 318 10.34 14.01 5.39
CA THR A 318 9.90 13.07 4.34
C THR A 318 10.81 11.85 4.40
N GLU A 319 10.24 10.70 4.77
CA GLU A 319 10.99 9.44 4.90
C GLU A 319 10.47 8.43 3.88
N THR A 320 11.35 7.67 3.22
CA THR A 320 11.05 6.42 2.51
C THR A 320 12.14 5.40 2.87
N LEU A 321 11.80 4.16 3.21
CA LEU A 321 12.70 3.26 3.95
C LEU A 321 13.17 2.07 3.08
N LYS A 322 14.46 1.70 3.20
CA LYS A 322 15.10 0.53 2.54
C LYS A 322 15.06 -0.71 3.45
N LEU A 323 15.18 -2.00 3.03
CA LEU A 323 15.07 -3.18 3.96
C LEU A 323 15.91 -4.46 3.65
N PRO A 324 16.15 -5.45 4.57
CA PRO A 324 17.08 -6.62 4.46
C PRO A 324 16.50 -7.97 4.99
N VAL A 325 15.19 -8.08 4.90
CA VAL A 325 14.30 -9.21 5.13
C VAL A 325 13.28 -8.92 4.04
N ARG A 326 12.77 -9.89 3.27
CA ARG A 326 11.87 -9.58 2.14
C ARG A 326 10.78 -8.66 2.65
N SER A 327 10.90 -7.36 2.37
CA SER A 327 10.05 -6.36 2.97
C SER A 327 10.03 -5.12 2.13
N LEU A 328 8.87 -4.47 2.11
CA LEU A 328 8.65 -3.18 1.49
C LEU A 328 8.20 -2.22 2.59
N ILE A 329 8.80 -1.03 2.60
CA ILE A 329 8.25 0.09 3.37
C ILE A 329 7.94 1.24 2.45
N LEU A 330 6.65 1.54 2.38
CA LEU A 330 6.17 2.81 1.87
C LEU A 330 6.10 3.76 3.07
N LYS A 331 7.08 4.65 3.15
CA LYS A 331 6.99 5.80 4.02
C LYS A 331 6.82 7.03 3.13
N ARG A 332 5.82 7.85 3.42
CA ARG A 332 5.53 9.13 2.75
C ARG A 332 5.05 10.07 3.84
N ASN A 333 5.86 11.07 4.16
CA ASN A 333 5.43 12.16 5.04
C ASN A 333 5.20 13.40 4.17
N TYR A 334 4.16 14.16 4.48
CA TYR A 334 3.77 15.35 3.72
C TYR A 334 4.05 16.58 4.56
N VAL A 335 5.01 17.39 4.13
CA VAL A 335 5.26 18.70 4.75
C VAL A 335 5.27 19.77 3.66
N GLU A 336 4.50 20.82 3.88
CA GLU A 336 4.35 22.00 3.01
C GLU A 336 5.65 22.79 2.76
#